data_AF-A0A954UQ83-F1
#
_entry.id   AF-A0A954UQ83-F1
#
_cell.length_a   1.000
_cell.length_b   1.000
_cell.length_c   1.000
_cell.angle_alpha   90.00
_cell.angle_beta   90.00
_cell.angle_gamma   90.00
#
_symmetry.space_group_name_H-M   'P 1'
#
loop_
_entity.id
_entity.type
_entity.pdbx_description
1 polymer ?
#
loop_
_entity_poly.entity_id
_entity_poly.type
_entity_poly.pdbx_seq_one_letter_code
_entity_poly.pdbx_strand_id
1 'polypeptide(L)' 'MREIGRFLQLVGLVVLPLSMLLELNGSLGRSFGLSEMVLMLLFGVGAFYCGRLLEGYSS' A
#
# COMPACT_ATOMS: atom_id res chain seq x y z
N MET A 1 17.45 -9.67 5.40
CA MET A 1 16.00 -9.50 5.69
C MET A 1 15.63 -8.03 5.87
N ARG A 2 16.49 -7.21 6.49
CA ARG A 2 16.29 -5.77 6.68
C ARG A 2 15.97 -4.97 5.41
N GLU A 3 16.70 -5.15 4.31
CA GLU A 3 16.44 -4.41 3.06
C GLU A 3 15.12 -4.78 2.39
N ILE A 4 14.71 -6.05 2.47
CA ILE A 4 13.43 -6.54 1.94
C ILE A 4 12.27 -5.93 2.73
N GLY A 5 12.38 -5.86 4.07
CA GLY A 5 11.37 -5.20 4.91
C GLY A 5 11.25 -3.71 4.62
N ARG A 6 12.38 -3.04 4.36
CA ARG A 6 12.43 -1.61 4.00
C ARG A 6 11.83 -1.34 2.61
N PHE A 7 12.09 -2.23 1.65
CA PHE A 7 11.47 -2.17 0.32
C PHE A 7 9.95 -2.36 0.40
N LEU A 8 9.48 -3.32 1.20
CA LEU A 8 8.04 -3.57 1.39
C LEU A 8 7.32 -2.39 2.05
N GLN A 9 7.99 -1.70 3.00
CA GLN A 9 7.49 -0.45 3.58
C GLN A 9 7.39 0.68 2.55
N LEU A 10 8.40 0.84 1.69
CA LEU A 10 8.37 1.83 0.61
C LEU A 10 7.23 1.57 -0.36
N VAL A 11 7.03 0.31 -0.76
CA VAL A 11 5.91 -0.08 -1.63
C VAL A 11 4.57 0.22 -0.96
N GLY A 12 4.38 -0.16 0.31
CA GLY A 12 3.15 0.14 1.06
C GLY A 12 2.87 1.64 1.21
N LEU A 13 3.91 2.45 1.38
CA LEU A 13 3.80 3.91 1.46
C LEU A 13 3.41 4.55 0.12
N VAL A 14 3.94 4.04 -0.99
CA VAL A 14 3.69 4.57 -2.34
C VAL A 14 2.33 4.13 -2.89
N VAL A 15 1.84 2.94 -2.52
CA VAL A 15 0.54 2.42 -2.97
C VAL A 15 -0.63 3.36 -2.64
N LEU A 16 -0.61 3.99 -1.46
CA LEU A 16 -1.66 4.91 -1.01
C LEU A 16 -1.84 6.16 -1.91
N PRO A 17 -0.81 7.01 -2.12
CA PRO A 17 -0.92 8.15 -3.02
C PRO A 17 -1.17 7.72 -4.48
N LEU A 18 -0.66 6.55 -4.89
CA LEU A 18 -0.90 6.01 -6.23
C LEU A 18 -2.38 5.63 -6.41
N SER A 19 -3.02 5.04 -5.39
CA SER A 19 -4.47 4.76 -5.39
C SER A 19 -5.32 6.03 -5.48
N MET A 20 -4.93 7.09 -4.78
CA MET A 20 -5.59 8.40 -4.90
C MET A 20 -5.42 9.01 -6.29
N LEU A 21 -4.22 8.92 -6.88
CA LEU A 21 -3.98 9.43 -8.24
C LEU A 21 -4.83 8.69 -9.28
N LEU A 22 -4.98 7.37 -9.15
CA LEU A 22 -5.81 6.57 -10.05
C LEU A 22 -7.29 6.92 -9.92
N GLU A 23 -7.78 7.19 -8.71
CA GLU A 23 -9.16 7.63 -8.50
C GLU A 23 -9.39 9.04 -9.07
N LEU A 24 -8.47 9.97 -8.83
CA LEU A 24 -8.53 11.34 -9.37
C LEU A 24 -8.47 11.38 -10.90
N ASN A 25 -7.79 10.42 -11.54
CA ASN A 25 -7.79 10.28 -13.00
C ASN A 25 -9.12 9.77 -13.57
N GLY A 26 -10.09 9.40 -12.71
CA GLY A 26 -11.35 8.80 -13.13
C GLY A 26 -11.20 7.37 -13.67
N SER A 27 -10.01 6.78 -13.55
CA SER A 27 -9.70 5.43 -14.06
C SER A 27 -10.44 4.33 -13.31
N LEU A 28 -10.92 4.58 -12.08
CA LEU A 28 -11.62 3.59 -11.26
C LEU A 28 -13.13 3.51 -11.48
N GLY A 29 -13.72 4.29 -12.38
CA GLY A 29 -15.15 4.18 -12.70
C GLY A 29 -16.07 4.65 -11.57
N ARG A 30 -16.94 5.61 -11.88
CA ARG A 30 -17.78 6.40 -10.94
C ARG A 30 -18.77 5.60 -10.07
N SER A 31 -18.76 4.27 -10.09
CA SER A 31 -19.78 3.43 -9.43
C SER A 31 -19.22 2.48 -8.35
N PHE A 32 -17.89 2.19 -8.34
CA PHE A 32 -17.26 1.20 -7.43
C PHE A 32 -15.96 1.68 -6.73
N GLY A 33 -15.50 2.91 -6.98
CA GLY A 33 -14.16 3.39 -6.58
C GLY A 33 -13.85 3.39 -5.08
N LEU A 34 -14.82 3.71 -4.20
CA LEU A 34 -14.58 3.76 -2.74
C LEU A 34 -14.21 2.40 -2.15
N SER A 35 -14.83 1.33 -2.63
CA SER A 35 -14.55 -0.04 -2.18
C SER A 35 -13.12 -0.45 -2.53
N GLU A 36 -12.69 -0.17 -3.77
CA GLU A 36 -11.36 -0.51 -4.25
C GLU A 36 -10.27 0.33 -3.59
N MET A 37 -10.55 1.59 -3.28
CA MET A 37 -9.65 2.42 -2.46
C MET A 37 -9.45 1.87 -1.06
N VAL A 38 -10.52 1.44 -0.40
CA VAL A 38 -10.43 0.85 0.95
C VAL A 38 -9.63 -0.44 0.90
N LEU A 39 -9.80 -1.27 -0.14
CA LEU A 39 -9.00 -2.48 -0.33
C LEU A 39 -7.51 -2.17 -0.60
N MET A 40 -7.21 -1.18 -1.43
CA MET A 40 -5.82 -0.73 -1.66
C MET A 40 -5.20 -0.14 -0.40
N LEU A 41 -5.97 0.58 0.41
CA LEU A 41 -5.53 1.10 1.70
C LEU A 41 -5.24 -0.04 2.68
N LEU A 42 -6.13 -1.02 2.79
CA LEU A 42 -5.94 -2.19 3.64
C LEU A 42 -4.68 -2.97 3.22
N PHE A 43 -4.49 -3.14 1.92
CA PHE A 43 -3.30 -3.77 1.34
C PHE A 43 -2.03 -2.98 1.65
N GLY A 44 -2.03 -1.66 1.44
CA GLY A 44 -0.87 -0.80 1.71
C GLY A 44 -0.47 -0.80 3.19
N VAL A 45 -1.44 -0.70 4.10
CA VAL A 45 -1.22 -0.77 5.55
C VAL A 45 -0.70 -2.15 5.95
N GLY A 46 -1.29 -3.22 5.44
CA GLY A 46 -0.85 -4.60 5.70
C GLY A 46 0.57 -4.87 5.20
N ALA A 47 0.89 -4.45 3.98
CA ALA A 47 2.24 -4.56 3.41
C ALA A 47 3.28 -3.76 4.20
N PHE A 48 2.93 -2.56 4.64
CA PHE A 48 3.79 -1.73 5.48
C PHE A 48 4.08 -2.38 6.84
N TYR A 49 3.05 -2.92 7.50
CA TYR A 49 3.20 -3.57 8.80
C TYR A 49 3.97 -4.89 8.70
N CYS A 50 3.72 -5.67 7.65
CA CYS A 50 4.49 -6.87 7.35
C CYS A 50 5.97 -6.54 7.08
N GLY A 51 6.23 -5.43 6.37
CA GLY A 51 7.58 -4.93 6.12
C GLY A 51 8.29 -4.49 7.40
N ARG A 52 7.56 -3.89 8.36
CA ARG A 52 8.08 -3.56 9.71
C ARG A 52 8.45 -4.79 10.50
N LEU A 53 7.62 -5.83 10.48
CA LEU A 53 7.92 -7.10 11.14
C LEU A 53 9.16 -7.76 10.52
N LEU A 54 9.22 -7.87 9.18
CA LEU A 54 10.36 -8.43 8.45
C LEU A 54 11.67 -7.66 8.70
N GLU A 55 11.60 -6.34 8.84
CA GLU A 55 12.76 -5.53 9.23
C GLU A 55 13.18 -5.80 10.69
N GLY A 56 12.22 -5.95 11.60
CA GLY A 56 12.44 -6.25 13.01
C GLY A 56 12.99 -7.67 13.29
N TYR A 57 12.56 -8.67 12.52
CA TYR A 57 13.09 -10.04 12.59
C TYR A 57 14.52 -10.19 12.03
N SER A 58 15.04 -9.14 11.38
CA SER A 58 16.43 -9.09 10.90
C SER A 58 17.41 -8.53 11.94
N SER A 59 17.02 -8.49 13.22
CA SER A 59 17.86 -8.06 14.34
C SER A 59 18.97 -9.05 14.66
#